data_AF-A0A424HVS0-F1
#
_entry.id   AF-A0A424HVS0-F1
#
_cell.length_a   1.000
_cell.length_b   1.000
_cell.length_c   1.000
_cell.angle_alpha   90.00
_cell.angle_beta   90.00
_cell.angle_gamma   90.00
#
_symmetry.space_group_name_H-M   'P 1'
#
loop_
_entity.id
_entity.type
_entity.pdbx_description
1 polymer ?
#
loop_
_entity_poly.entity_id
_entity_poly.type
_entity_poly.pdbx_seq_one_letter_code
_entity_poly.pdbx_strand_id
1 'polypeptide(L)'
;MEILWWIEDSWLGMLVSSSQWGYPIVLSLHAVGMAVLVGVSLILAMRVLGFGNAIPVTALAPFWTIAQVGFVVNLLSGAALFMGNASVLFFNTAFHIKLIGVVVGLALTWWLVKICIRGTGEVSTSHKGFAGVALLAWAVALVAGRLIGYFS
;
A
#
# COMPACT_ATOMS: atom_id res chain seq x y z
N MET A 1 4.67 22.82 13.46
CA MET A 1 4.62 23.46 12.13
C MET A 1 6.02 23.56 11.53
N GLU A 2 7.00 24.21 12.17
CA GLU A 2 8.36 24.41 11.62
C GLU A 2 9.02 23.16 10.98
N ILE A 3 8.85 21.97 11.57
CA ILE A 3 9.38 20.71 11.03
C ILE A 3 8.78 20.35 9.66
N LEU A 4 7.49 20.64 9.43
CA LEU A 4 6.82 20.34 8.15
C LEU A 4 7.35 21.25 7.03
N TRP A 5 7.56 22.53 7.33
CA TRP A 5 8.17 23.48 6.39
C TRP A 5 9.63 23.11 6.07
N TRP A 6 10.40 22.67 7.08
CA TRP A 6 11.76 22.20 6.86
C TRP A 6 11.84 20.97 5.95
N ILE A 7 10.83 20.09 6.02
CA ILE A 7 10.71 18.93 5.13
C ILE A 7 10.35 19.38 3.70
N GLU A 8 9.45 20.35 3.54
CA GLU A 8 9.05 20.89 2.24
C GLU A 8 10.18 21.65 1.54
N ASP A 9 10.97 22.41 2.30
CA ASP A 9 12.14 23.16 1.81
C ASP A 9 13.36 22.25 1.55
N SER A 10 13.28 20.96 1.89
CA SER A 10 14.35 20.02 1.59
C SER A 10 14.55 19.86 0.08
N TRP A 11 15.75 19.44 -0.35
CA TRP A 11 16.03 19.19 -1.78
C TRP A 11 15.01 18.24 -2.41
N LEU A 12 14.61 17.18 -1.70
CA LEU A 12 13.59 16.23 -2.17
C LEU A 12 12.19 16.84 -2.20
N GLY A 13 11.82 17.64 -1.18
CA GLY A 13 10.55 18.37 -1.16
C GLY A 13 10.43 19.33 -2.34
N MET A 14 11.45 20.15 -2.59
CA MET A 14 11.52 21.06 -3.73
C MET A 14 11.57 20.33 -5.08
N LEU A 15 12.30 19.22 -5.19
CA LEU A 15 12.34 18.42 -6.43
C LEU A 15 10.94 17.92 -6.80
N VAL A 16 10.13 17.55 -5.81
CA VAL A 16 8.76 17.08 -6.04
C VAL A 16 7.82 18.25 -6.30
N SER A 17 7.86 19.31 -5.49
CA SER A 17 6.90 20.42 -5.55
C SER A 17 7.17 21.43 -6.68
N SER A 18 8.44 21.68 -7.00
CA SER A 18 8.85 22.77 -7.90
C SER A 18 9.20 22.29 -9.31
N SER A 19 9.43 20.98 -9.50
CA SER A 19 9.72 20.42 -10.83
C SER A 19 8.44 20.02 -11.56
N GLN A 20 8.30 20.48 -12.81
CA GLN A 20 7.19 20.11 -13.69
C GLN A 20 7.05 18.59 -13.88
N TRP A 21 8.15 17.84 -13.80
CA TRP A 21 8.18 16.38 -13.95
C TRP A 21 8.35 15.62 -12.64
N GLY A 22 8.81 16.27 -11.57
CA GLY A 22 9.06 15.64 -10.27
C GLY A 22 7.80 15.02 -9.69
N TYR A 23 6.75 15.83 -9.53
CA TYR A 23 5.48 15.34 -8.99
C TYR A 23 4.83 14.23 -9.85
N PRO A 24 4.66 14.39 -11.19
CA PRO A 24 4.09 13.33 -12.02
C PRO A 24 4.86 12.00 -11.98
N ILE A 25 6.19 12.03 -12.07
CA ILE A 25 7.01 10.80 -12.07
C ILE A 25 6.90 10.09 -10.73
N VAL A 26 7.04 10.81 -9.62
CA VAL A 26 6.95 10.22 -8.28
C VAL A 26 5.54 9.68 -8.02
N LEU A 27 4.50 10.40 -8.45
CA LEU A 27 3.12 9.94 -8.35
C LEU A 27 2.87 8.68 -9.19
N SER A 28 3.42 8.60 -10.41
CA SER A 28 3.34 7.41 -11.24
C SER A 28 4.05 6.21 -10.60
N LEU A 29 5.27 6.40 -10.08
CA LEU A 29 6.00 5.34 -9.36
C LEU A 29 5.22 4.87 -8.12
N HIS A 30 4.62 5.79 -7.37
CA HIS A 30 3.77 5.46 -6.24
C HIS A 30 2.56 4.62 -6.65
N ALA A 31 1.88 5.01 -7.74
CA ALA A 31 0.74 4.26 -8.26
C ALA A 31 1.13 2.86 -8.75
N VAL A 32 2.26 2.71 -9.44
CA VAL A 32 2.78 1.41 -9.88
C VAL A 32 3.13 0.53 -8.68
N GLY A 33 3.84 1.06 -7.69
CA GLY A 33 4.18 0.33 -6.47
C GLY A 33 2.94 -0.11 -5.68
N MET A 34 1.93 0.76 -5.58
CA MET A 34 0.61 0.42 -5.02
C MET A 34 -0.06 -0.69 -5.82
N ALA A 35 -0.11 -0.60 -7.14
CA ALA A 35 -0.76 -1.61 -7.99
C ALA A 35 -0.13 -3.00 -7.83
N VAL A 36 1.21 -3.07 -7.76
CA VAL A 36 1.94 -4.32 -7.55
C VAL A 36 1.66 -4.91 -6.17
N LEU A 37 1.83 -4.12 -5.11
CA LEU A 37 1.64 -4.57 -3.73
C LEU A 37 0.19 -5.01 -3.48
N VAL A 38 -0.76 -4.15 -3.83
CA VAL A 38 -2.19 -4.40 -3.62
C VAL A 38 -2.66 -5.55 -4.51
N GLY A 39 -2.23 -5.60 -5.77
CA GLY A 39 -2.58 -6.67 -6.70
C GLY A 39 -2.17 -8.06 -6.20
N VAL A 40 -0.93 -8.22 -5.74
CA VAL A 40 -0.48 -9.50 -5.16
C VAL A 40 -1.26 -9.83 -3.88
N SER A 41 -1.52 -8.83 -3.03
CA SER A 41 -2.30 -9.01 -1.80
C SER A 41 -3.74 -9.46 -2.08
N LEU A 42 -4.37 -8.92 -3.13
CA LEU A 42 -5.69 -9.31 -3.61
C LEU A 42 -5.70 -10.76 -4.12
N ILE A 43 -4.72 -11.15 -4.93
CA ILE A 43 -4.61 -12.52 -5.44
C ILE A 43 -4.50 -13.51 -4.27
N LEU A 44 -3.65 -13.20 -3.28
CA LEU A 44 -3.51 -14.02 -2.08
C LEU A 44 -4.83 -14.10 -1.29
N ALA A 45 -5.47 -12.97 -1.02
CA ALA A 45 -6.70 -12.93 -0.25
C ALA A 45 -7.84 -13.67 -0.97
N MET A 46 -8.02 -13.47 -2.28
CA MET A 46 -8.99 -14.20 -3.09
C MET A 46 -8.71 -15.71 -3.07
N ARG A 47 -7.44 -16.09 -3.16
CA ARG A 47 -7.04 -17.49 -3.08
C ARG A 47 -7.38 -18.09 -1.71
N VAL A 48 -7.12 -17.38 -0.62
CA VAL A 48 -7.48 -17.80 0.75
C VAL A 48 -9.01 -17.88 0.93
N LEU A 49 -9.77 -16.98 0.30
CA LEU A 49 -11.25 -17.03 0.33
C LEU A 49 -11.83 -18.26 -0.41
N GLY A 50 -11.04 -18.91 -1.26
CA GLY A 50 -11.42 -20.13 -1.97
C GLY A 50 -11.63 -19.94 -3.47
N PHE A 51 -11.30 -18.78 -4.03
CA PHE A 51 -11.24 -18.60 -5.48
C PHE A 51 -9.97 -19.24 -6.03
N GLY A 52 -10.06 -19.91 -7.19
CA GLY A 52 -8.87 -20.52 -7.81
C GLY A 52 -8.26 -21.67 -7.01
N ASN A 53 -9.08 -22.53 -6.38
CA ASN A 53 -8.63 -23.63 -5.53
C ASN A 53 -7.66 -24.62 -6.20
N ALA A 54 -7.64 -24.67 -7.53
CA ALA A 54 -6.70 -25.49 -8.31
C ALA A 54 -5.24 -25.08 -8.12
N ILE A 55 -4.97 -23.82 -7.75
CA ILE A 55 -3.60 -23.30 -7.55
C ILE A 55 -3.24 -23.48 -6.07
N PRO A 56 -2.12 -24.12 -5.69
CA PRO A 56 -1.73 -24.19 -4.29
C PRO A 56 -1.29 -22.81 -3.79
N VAL A 57 -1.64 -22.45 -2.54
CA VAL A 57 -1.30 -21.13 -1.96
C VAL A 57 0.21 -20.91 -1.92
N THR A 58 0.99 -21.98 -1.73
CA THR A 58 2.45 -21.97 -1.74
C THR A 58 3.06 -21.53 -3.07
N ALA A 59 2.36 -21.72 -4.20
CA ALA A 59 2.79 -21.23 -5.51
C ALA A 59 2.79 -19.69 -5.60
N LEU A 60 2.16 -19.00 -4.64
CA LEU A 60 2.18 -17.54 -4.58
C LEU A 60 3.46 -16.97 -3.95
N ALA A 61 4.35 -17.82 -3.43
CA ALA A 61 5.58 -17.38 -2.75
C ALA A 61 6.47 -16.43 -3.58
N PRO A 62 6.73 -16.66 -4.88
CA PRO A 62 7.57 -15.77 -5.68
C PRO A 62 6.95 -14.38 -5.87
N PHE A 63 5.62 -14.32 -5.98
CA PHE A 63 4.90 -13.05 -6.12
C PHE A 63 5.00 -12.19 -4.86
N TRP A 64 5.20 -12.80 -3.69
CA TRP A 64 5.43 -12.04 -2.47
C TRP A 64 6.72 -11.21 -2.53
N THR A 65 7.80 -11.74 -3.11
CA THR A 65 9.04 -10.97 -3.31
C THR A 65 8.80 -9.77 -4.23
N ILE A 66 7.99 -9.95 -5.27
CA ILE A 66 7.59 -8.87 -6.17
C ILE A 66 6.75 -7.81 -5.41
N ALA A 67 5.84 -8.25 -4.53
CA ALA A 67 5.05 -7.36 -3.68
C ALA A 67 5.93 -6.53 -2.73
N GLN A 68 7.01 -7.12 -2.19
CA GLN A 68 7.97 -6.41 -1.34
C GLN A 68 8.72 -5.32 -2.13
N VAL A 69 9.14 -5.60 -3.37
CA VAL A 69 9.74 -4.58 -4.24
C VAL A 69 8.74 -3.47 -4.53
N GLY A 70 7.49 -3.82 -4.87
CA GLY A 70 6.41 -2.85 -5.05
C GLY A 70 6.16 -1.99 -3.82
N PHE A 71 6.20 -2.58 -2.63
CA PHE A 71 6.09 -1.86 -1.35
C PHE A 71 7.25 -0.88 -1.14
N VAL A 72 8.49 -1.26 -1.41
CA VAL A 72 9.64 -0.36 -1.27
C VAL A 72 9.51 0.85 -2.21
N VAL A 73 9.19 0.60 -3.49
CA VAL A 73 8.98 1.68 -4.47
C VAL A 73 7.86 2.62 -4.01
N ASN A 74 6.75 2.05 -3.57
CA ASN A 74 5.58 2.78 -3.07
C ASN A 74 5.89 3.61 -1.81
N LEU A 75 6.64 3.05 -0.86
CA LEU A 75 7.02 3.72 0.37
C LEU A 75 7.94 4.90 0.10
N LEU A 76 8.99 4.70 -0.72
CA LEU A 76 9.95 5.75 -1.05
C LEU A 76 9.29 6.89 -1.84
N SER A 77 8.48 6.56 -2.85
CA SER A 77 7.73 7.56 -3.61
C SER A 77 6.64 8.24 -2.76
N GLY A 78 5.96 7.52 -1.87
CA GLY A 78 4.97 8.08 -0.96
C GLY A 78 5.58 9.03 0.06
N ALA A 79 6.77 8.69 0.58
CA ALA A 79 7.55 9.59 1.43
C ALA A 79 7.94 10.86 0.67
N ALA A 80 8.42 10.74 -0.58
CA ALA A 80 8.75 11.90 -1.41
C ALA A 80 7.52 12.78 -1.70
N LEU A 81 6.35 12.20 -1.98
CA LEU A 81 5.09 12.95 -2.14
C LEU A 81 4.68 13.67 -0.85
N PHE A 82 4.85 13.01 0.30
CA PHE A 82 4.61 13.63 1.60
C PHE A 82 5.57 14.78 1.84
N MET A 83 6.85 14.64 1.50
CA MET A 83 7.82 15.73 1.63
C MET A 83 7.48 16.93 0.75
N GLY A 84 6.88 16.73 -0.42
CA GLY A 84 6.49 17.82 -1.32
C GLY A 84 5.26 18.62 -0.89
N ASN A 85 4.43 18.11 0.03
CA ASN A 85 3.20 18.76 0.53
C ASN A 85 2.87 18.28 1.96
N ALA A 86 3.86 18.34 2.86
CA ALA A 86 3.76 17.75 4.20
C ALA A 86 2.69 18.43 5.05
N SER A 87 2.62 19.76 4.96
CA SER A 87 1.64 20.59 5.69
C SER A 87 0.20 20.25 5.30
N VAL A 88 -0.08 20.11 4.01
CA VAL A 88 -1.43 19.77 3.51
C VAL A 88 -1.79 18.32 3.86
N LEU A 89 -0.88 17.37 3.61
CA LEU A 89 -1.17 15.96 3.84
C LEU A 89 -1.32 15.63 5.33
N PHE A 90 -0.58 16.30 6.21
CA PHE A 90 -0.62 16.05 7.65
C PHE A 90 -1.97 16.41 8.28
N PHE A 91 -2.71 17.39 7.76
CA PHE A 91 -4.04 17.74 8.28
C PHE A 91 -5.18 17.05 7.52
N ASN A 92 -4.86 16.32 6.44
CA ASN A 92 -5.87 15.68 5.62
C ASN A 92 -6.42 14.39 6.26
N THR A 93 -7.70 14.37 6.61
CA THR A 93 -8.36 13.18 7.18
C THR A 93 -8.30 11.96 6.26
N ALA A 94 -8.43 12.14 4.94
CA ALA A 94 -8.34 11.05 3.98
C ALA A 94 -6.92 10.44 3.94
N PHE A 95 -5.88 11.24 4.16
CA PHE A 95 -4.51 10.73 4.29
C PHE A 95 -4.35 9.80 5.51
N HIS A 96 -4.89 10.19 6.66
CA HIS A 96 -4.87 9.34 7.85
C HIS A 96 -5.63 8.03 7.65
N ILE A 97 -6.83 8.08 7.05
CA ILE A 97 -7.62 6.89 6.73
C ILE A 97 -6.84 5.97 5.80
N LYS A 98 -6.18 6.53 4.78
CA LYS A 98 -5.29 5.77 3.88
C LYS A 98 -4.20 5.06 4.66
N LEU A 99 -3.49 5.76 5.55
CA LEU A 99 -2.39 5.18 6.33
C LEU A 99 -2.86 4.03 7.23
N ILE A 100 -4.00 4.19 7.91
CA ILE A 100 -4.58 3.11 8.73
C ILE A 100 -4.92 1.91 7.85
N GLY A 101 -5.58 2.13 6.71
CA GLY A 101 -5.91 1.07 5.76
C GLY A 101 -4.68 0.32 5.23
N VAL A 102 -3.60 1.04 4.91
CA VAL A 102 -2.33 0.44 4.48
C VAL A 102 -1.70 -0.39 5.59
N VAL A 103 -1.65 0.10 6.83
CA VAL A 103 -1.06 -0.63 7.96
C VAL A 103 -1.83 -1.93 8.22
N VAL A 104 -3.17 -1.84 8.28
CA VAL A 104 -4.03 -3.02 8.50
C VAL A 104 -3.92 -4.00 7.33
N GLY A 105 -4.01 -3.52 6.09
CA GLY A 105 -3.91 -4.33 4.89
C GLY A 105 -2.57 -5.07 4.81
N LEU A 106 -1.47 -4.36 5.07
CA LEU A 106 -0.12 -4.94 5.07
C LEU A 106 0.07 -5.95 6.19
N ALA A 107 -0.35 -5.64 7.42
CA ALA A 107 -0.22 -6.54 8.56
C ALA A 107 -0.98 -7.86 8.34
N LEU A 108 -2.23 -7.78 7.88
CA LEU A 108 -3.04 -8.96 7.59
C LEU A 108 -2.50 -9.77 6.42
N THR A 109 -2.08 -9.10 5.33
CA THR A 109 -1.49 -9.79 4.18
C THR A 109 -0.20 -10.50 4.60
N TRP A 110 0.67 -9.85 5.37
CA TRP A 110 1.92 -10.44 5.81
C TRP A 110 1.69 -11.63 6.75
N TRP A 111 0.70 -11.56 7.62
CA TRP A 111 0.28 -12.66 8.49
C TRP A 111 -0.23 -13.86 7.67
N LEU A 112 -1.07 -13.61 6.65
CA LEU A 112 -1.54 -14.64 5.72
C LEU A 112 -0.40 -15.29 4.92
N VAL A 113 0.58 -14.50 4.46
CA VAL A 113 1.80 -15.03 3.82
C VAL A 113 2.56 -15.95 4.77
N LYS A 114 2.78 -15.50 6.01
CA LYS A 114 3.53 -16.25 7.01
C LYS A 114 2.88 -17.61 7.30
N ILE A 115 1.55 -17.66 7.40
CA ILE A 115 0.83 -18.88 7.77
C ILE A 115 0.56 -19.77 6.55
N CYS A 116 -0.01 -19.22 5.48
CA CYS A 116 -0.50 -20.02 4.35
C CYS A 116 0.58 -20.32 3.29
N ILE A 117 1.60 -19.47 3.15
CA ILE A 117 2.68 -19.70 2.18
C ILE A 117 3.89 -20.34 2.84
N ARG A 118 4.31 -19.85 4.01
CA ARG A 118 5.52 -20.32 4.70
C ARG A 118 5.25 -21.33 5.82
N GLY A 119 3.98 -21.50 6.21
CA GLY A 119 3.56 -22.40 7.27
C GLY A 119 2.99 -23.71 6.71
N THR A 120 1.77 -24.05 7.12
CA THR A 120 1.17 -25.38 6.88
C THR A 120 0.61 -25.58 5.47
N GLY A 121 0.44 -24.50 4.68
CA GLY A 121 -0.24 -24.58 3.38
C GLY A 121 -1.77 -24.72 3.49
N GLU A 122 -2.30 -24.87 4.71
CA GLU A 122 -3.72 -25.08 4.96
C GLU A 122 -4.47 -23.77 5.20
N VAL A 123 -5.71 -23.71 4.71
CA VAL A 123 -6.58 -22.54 4.83
C VAL A 123 -7.75 -22.86 5.76
N SER A 124 -7.70 -22.30 6.96
CA SER A 124 -8.79 -22.38 7.96
C SER A 124 -9.86 -21.31 7.73
N THR A 125 -11.07 -21.52 8.27
CA THR A 125 -12.18 -20.56 8.25
C THR A 125 -11.79 -19.20 8.84
N SER A 126 -10.94 -19.18 9.88
CA SER A 126 -10.43 -17.91 10.44
C SER A 126 -9.58 -17.14 9.43
N HIS A 127 -8.75 -17.83 8.62
CA HIS A 127 -7.91 -17.19 7.60
C HIS A 127 -8.77 -16.50 6.52
N LYS A 128 -9.94 -17.06 6.19
CA LYS A 128 -10.90 -16.43 5.27
C LYS A 128 -11.42 -15.10 5.80
N GLY A 129 -11.74 -15.03 7.10
CA GLY A 129 -12.13 -13.78 7.75
C GLY A 129 -11.05 -12.71 7.63
N PHE A 130 -9.80 -13.05 7.96
CA PHE A 130 -8.67 -12.13 7.83
C PHE A 130 -8.40 -11.69 6.38
N ALA A 131 -8.56 -12.59 5.41
CA ALA A 131 -8.46 -12.26 3.99
C ALA A 131 -9.54 -11.26 3.56
N GLY A 132 -10.79 -11.42 4.03
CA GLY A 132 -11.86 -10.47 3.79
C GLY A 132 -11.57 -9.08 4.37
N VAL A 133 -11.08 -9.01 5.62
CA VAL A 133 -10.70 -7.74 6.25
C VAL A 133 -9.51 -7.09 5.53
N ALA A 134 -8.53 -7.88 5.07
CA ALA A 134 -7.41 -7.37 4.29
C ALA A 134 -7.86 -6.73 2.97
N LEU A 135 -8.80 -7.36 2.26
CA LEU A 135 -9.39 -6.80 1.04
C LEU A 135 -10.10 -5.47 1.30
N LEU A 136 -10.90 -5.40 2.36
CA LEU A 136 -11.58 -4.17 2.76
C LEU A 136 -10.58 -3.07 3.11
N ALA A 137 -9.52 -3.40 3.87
CA ALA A 137 -8.48 -2.44 4.24
C ALA A 137 -7.75 -1.87 3.01
N TRP A 138 -7.42 -2.72 2.03
CA TRP A 138 -6.83 -2.28 0.76
C TRP A 138 -7.79 -1.44 -0.09
N ALA A 139 -9.07 -1.79 -0.14
CA ALA A 139 -10.08 -1.00 -0.83
C ALA A 139 -10.22 0.39 -0.19
N VAL A 140 -10.30 0.46 1.14
CA VAL A 140 -10.32 1.72 1.89
C VAL A 140 -9.07 2.55 1.60
N ALA A 141 -7.89 1.95 1.62
CA ALA A 141 -6.64 2.65 1.31
C ALA A 141 -6.61 3.23 -0.12
N LEU A 142 -7.11 2.49 -1.12
CA LEU A 142 -7.19 2.96 -2.50
C LEU A 142 -8.18 4.11 -2.67
N VAL A 143 -9.37 3.97 -2.10
CA VAL A 143 -10.42 5.00 -2.16
C VAL A 143 -9.96 6.26 -1.42
N ALA A 144 -9.48 6.12 -0.19
CA ALA A 144 -8.93 7.24 0.59
C ALA A 144 -7.78 7.93 -0.15
N GLY A 145 -6.90 7.16 -0.80
CA GLY A 145 -5.82 7.71 -1.62
C GLY A 145 -6.28 8.59 -2.78
N ARG A 146 -7.42 8.27 -3.41
CA ARG A 146 -8.03 9.14 -4.42
C ARG A 146 -8.73 10.35 -3.81
N LEU A 147 -9.35 10.17 -2.65
CA LEU A 147 -10.04 11.25 -1.92
C LEU A 147 -9.10 12.37 -1.45
N ILE A 148 -7.81 12.08 -1.21
CA ILE A 148 -6.80 13.10 -0.87
C ILE A 148 -6.77 14.24 -1.89
N GLY A 149 -6.95 13.94 -3.18
CA GLY A 149 -6.93 14.96 -4.25
C GLY A 149 -8.23 15.78 -4.36
N TYR A 150 -9.29 15.39 -3.66
CA TYR A 150 -10.59 16.08 -3.70
C TYR A 150 -10.93 16.79 -2.39
N PHE A 151 -10.39 16.30 -1.27
CA PHE A 151 -10.67 16.79 0.08
C PHE A 151 -9.36 17.24 0.76
N SER A 152 -8.68 18.22 0.17
CA SER A 152 -7.47 18.87 0.67
C SER A 152 -7.76 20.23 1.29
#